data_AF-A0A1V5B8U5-F1
#
_entry.id   AF-A0A1V5B8U5-F1
#
_cell.length_a   1.000
_cell.length_b   1.000
_cell.length_c   1.000
_cell.angle_alpha   90.00
_cell.angle_beta   90.00
_cell.angle_gamma   90.00
#
_symmetry.space_group_name_H-M   'P 1'
#
loop_
_entity.id
_entity.type
_entity.pdbx_description
1 polymer ?
#
loop_
_entity_poly.entity_id
_entity_poly.type
_entity_poly.pdbx_seq_one_letter_code
_entity_poly.pdbx_strand_id
1 'polypeptide(L)'
;MLEEFRCEGKEKSVNVLGLLGYYDAILEREGLAARMGEIRSLKLGLTLDLLRMVNIAEDLRSSLINSVLSGWEMKGKGMPEGDDEMKRMHSCIEAIREKALMMMNSCSSSNSVQLDVAMMLALPLMPHDLKKDEVSRIHDMLNKAMKDFAARREQGVAPCL
;
A
#
# COMPACT_ATOMS: atom_id res chain seq x y z
N MET A 1 -7.59 35.66 -12.92
CA MET A 1 -8.36 34.43 -12.63
C MET A 1 -7.33 33.43 -12.15
N LEU A 2 -7.21 33.25 -10.82
CA LEU A 2 -6.23 32.32 -10.24
C LEU A 2 -6.84 30.93 -10.39
N GLU A 3 -6.40 30.18 -11.41
CA GLU A 3 -6.58 28.73 -11.39
C GLU A 3 -5.81 28.23 -10.17
N GLU A 4 -6.53 27.79 -9.14
CA GLU A 4 -5.96 27.05 -8.04
C GLU A 4 -5.27 25.82 -8.64
N PHE A 5 -3.94 25.89 -8.79
CA PHE A 5 -3.09 24.73 -9.05
C PHE A 5 -3.28 23.76 -7.87
N ARG A 6 -4.32 22.93 -7.95
CA ARG A 6 -4.55 21.86 -7.01
C ARG A 6 -3.39 20.89 -7.18
N CYS A 7 -2.48 20.94 -6.21
CA CYS A 7 -1.35 20.04 -6.12
C CYS A 7 -1.89 18.62 -5.88
N GLU A 8 -2.11 17.84 -6.94
CA GLU A 8 -2.73 16.49 -6.89
C GLU A 8 -2.02 15.57 -5.88
N GLY A 9 -0.71 15.74 -5.70
CA GLY A 9 0.06 15.03 -4.67
C GLY A 9 -0.39 15.32 -3.24
N LYS A 10 -0.90 16.52 -2.96
CA LYS A 10 -1.38 16.93 -1.63
C LYS A 10 -2.70 16.25 -1.29
N GLU A 11 -3.65 16.21 -2.23
CA GLU A 11 -4.93 15.52 -2.03
C GLU A 11 -4.72 14.02 -1.78
N LYS A 12 -3.85 13.38 -2.58
CA LYS A 12 -3.47 11.99 -2.37
C LYS A 12 -2.83 11.76 -0.99
N SER A 13 -1.89 12.60 -0.57
CA SER A 13 -1.30 12.50 0.77
C SER A 13 -2.34 12.60 1.89
N VAL A 14 -3.31 13.51 1.79
CA VAL A 14 -4.40 13.63 2.79
C VAL A 14 -5.22 12.35 2.84
N ASN A 15 -5.62 11.81 1.69
CA ASN A 15 -6.42 10.58 1.63
C ASN A 15 -5.66 9.39 2.21
N VAL A 16 -4.38 9.24 1.88
CA VAL A 16 -3.51 8.19 2.43
C VAL A 16 -3.39 8.34 3.94
N LEU A 17 -3.12 9.54 4.47
CA LEU A 17 -3.03 9.75 5.92
C LEU A 17 -4.35 9.44 6.64
N GLY A 18 -5.49 9.78 6.04
CA GLY A 18 -6.81 9.43 6.57
C GLY A 18 -7.01 7.91 6.66
N LEU A 19 -6.67 7.17 5.60
CA LEU A 19 -6.73 5.71 5.60
C LEU A 19 -5.81 5.11 6.66
N LEU A 20 -4.56 5.56 6.72
CA LEU A 20 -3.59 5.08 7.68
C LEU A 20 -4.02 5.34 9.12
N GLY A 21 -4.57 6.53 9.41
CA GLY A 21 -5.12 6.86 10.72
C GLY A 21 -6.30 5.98 11.13
N TYR A 22 -7.17 5.63 10.18
CA TYR A 22 -8.27 4.69 10.43
C TYR A 22 -7.76 3.30 10.85
N TYR A 23 -6.80 2.73 10.12
CA TYR A 23 -6.26 1.41 10.45
C TYR A 23 -5.46 1.42 11.76
N ASP A 24 -4.65 2.46 12.00
CA ASP A 24 -3.85 2.59 13.22
C ASP A 24 -4.74 2.63 14.46
N ALA A 25 -5.81 3.43 14.44
CA ALA A 25 -6.77 3.51 15.54
C ALA A 25 -7.49 2.18 15.82
N ILE A 26 -7.71 1.35 14.79
CA ILE A 26 -8.29 0.02 14.98
C ILE A 26 -7.26 -0.93 15.61
N LEU A 27 -5.99 -0.85 15.18
CA LEU A 27 -4.92 -1.68 15.72
C LEU A 27 -4.67 -1.41 17.20
N GLU A 28 -4.92 -0.20 17.69
CA GLU A 28 -4.80 0.15 19.11
C GLU A 28 -5.91 -0.45 20.00
N ARG A 29 -6.93 -1.10 19.43
CA ARG A 29 -8.04 -1.66 20.22
C ARG A 29 -7.59 -2.80 21.11
N GLU A 30 -7.91 -2.69 22.40
CA GLU A 30 -7.62 -3.73 23.39
C GLU A 30 -8.17 -5.10 22.99
N GLY A 31 -7.38 -6.15 23.24
CA GLY A 31 -7.74 -7.54 22.96
C GLY A 31 -7.79 -7.90 21.48
N LEU A 32 -7.38 -7.03 20.56
CA LEU A 32 -7.26 -7.38 19.13
C LEU A 32 -6.21 -8.47 18.89
N ALA A 33 -5.08 -8.43 19.63
CA ALA A 33 -4.01 -9.42 19.56
C ALA A 33 -4.46 -10.88 19.72
N ALA A 34 -5.51 -11.12 20.52
CA ALA A 34 -6.07 -12.45 20.74
C ALA A 34 -7.00 -12.92 19.59
N ARG A 35 -7.33 -12.04 18.63
CA ARG A 35 -8.38 -12.23 17.62
C ARG A 35 -7.76 -12.27 16.22
N MET A 36 -6.95 -13.31 15.97
CA MET A 36 -6.21 -13.48 14.71
C MET A 36 -7.06 -13.35 13.45
N GLY A 37 -8.30 -13.85 13.46
CA GLY A 37 -9.21 -13.70 12.33
C GLY A 37 -9.47 -12.23 11.98
N GLU A 38 -9.68 -11.38 12.99
CA GLU A 38 -9.87 -9.94 12.81
C GLU A 38 -8.59 -9.27 12.30
N ILE A 39 -7.43 -9.61 12.86
CA ILE A 39 -6.13 -9.08 12.40
C ILE A 39 -5.92 -9.40 10.92
N ARG A 40 -6.18 -10.63 10.49
CA ARG A 40 -6.03 -11.03 9.08
C ARG A 40 -7.01 -10.29 8.18
N SER A 41 -8.25 -10.13 8.60
CA SER A 41 -9.23 -9.33 7.85
C SER A 41 -8.82 -7.86 7.73
N LEU A 42 -8.26 -7.27 8.79
CA LEU A 42 -7.75 -5.91 8.77
C LEU A 42 -6.53 -5.76 7.85
N LYS A 43 -5.59 -6.70 7.92
CA LYS A 43 -4.41 -6.74 7.04
C LYS A 43 -4.78 -6.85 5.57
N LEU A 44 -5.75 -7.72 5.25
CA LEU A 44 -6.30 -7.82 3.90
C LEU A 44 -6.94 -6.50 3.49
N GLY A 45 -7.80 -5.92 4.32
CA GLY A 45 -8.45 -4.63 4.05
C GLY A 45 -7.42 -3.53 3.74
N LEU A 46 -6.43 -3.36 4.61
CA LEU A 46 -5.36 -2.37 4.44
C LEU A 46 -4.59 -2.60 3.14
N THR A 47 -4.21 -3.84 2.85
CA THR A 47 -3.55 -4.20 1.58
C THR A 47 -4.39 -3.76 0.37
N LEU A 48 -5.69 -4.08 0.36
CA LEU A 48 -6.56 -3.76 -0.77
C LEU A 48 -6.80 -2.26 -0.93
N ASP A 49 -6.98 -1.54 0.17
CA ASP A 49 -7.19 -0.09 0.12
C ASP A 49 -5.92 0.66 -0.32
N LEU A 50 -4.74 0.21 0.12
CA LEU A 50 -3.47 0.73 -0.41
C LEU A 50 -3.37 0.48 -1.93
N LEU A 51 -3.67 -0.74 -2.40
CA LEU A 51 -3.66 -1.06 -3.83
C LEU A 51 -4.64 -0.20 -4.65
N ARG A 52 -5.78 0.20 -4.07
CA ARG A 52 -6.75 1.09 -4.73
C ARG A 52 -6.22 2.52 -4.88
N MET A 53 -5.45 2.99 -3.90
CA MET A 53 -4.87 4.34 -3.90
C MET A 53 -3.61 4.47 -4.76
N VAL A 54 -2.97 3.34 -5.08
CA VAL A 54 -1.78 3.31 -5.94
C VAL A 54 -2.16 3.65 -7.38
N ASN A 55 -1.41 4.56 -8.02
CA ASN A 55 -1.64 4.99 -9.39
C ASN A 55 -0.96 4.05 -10.40
N ILE A 56 -1.55 2.89 -10.65
CA ILE A 56 -1.14 1.93 -11.70
C ILE A 56 -2.24 1.76 -12.74
N ALA A 57 -1.92 1.09 -13.85
CA ALA A 57 -2.91 0.81 -14.88
C ALA A 57 -4.12 0.03 -14.32
N GLU A 58 -5.33 0.40 -14.73
CA GLU A 58 -6.58 -0.12 -14.14
C GLU A 58 -6.73 -1.64 -14.28
N ASP A 59 -6.29 -2.19 -15.40
CA ASP A 59 -6.26 -3.62 -15.68
C ASP A 59 -5.34 -4.36 -14.71
N LEU A 60 -4.15 -3.79 -14.46
CA LEU A 60 -3.17 -4.34 -13.52
C LEU A 60 -3.69 -4.25 -12.08
N ARG A 61 -4.24 -3.09 -11.68
CA ARG A 61 -4.84 -2.90 -10.34
C ARG A 61 -5.98 -3.88 -10.09
N SER A 62 -6.92 -3.97 -11.02
CA SER A 62 -8.08 -4.86 -10.89
C SER A 62 -7.65 -6.32 -10.80
N SER A 63 -6.70 -6.73 -11.65
CA SER A 63 -6.15 -8.08 -11.61
C SER A 63 -5.43 -8.36 -10.29
N LEU A 64 -4.65 -7.41 -9.78
CA LEU A 64 -3.86 -7.57 -8.55
C LEU A 64 -4.78 -7.68 -7.33
N ILE A 65 -5.77 -6.80 -7.23
CA ILE A 65 -6.81 -6.86 -6.19
C ILE A 65 -7.53 -8.20 -6.21
N ASN A 66 -7.95 -8.67 -7.39
CA ASN A 66 -8.64 -9.94 -7.52
C ASN A 66 -7.74 -11.13 -7.14
N SER A 67 -6.48 -11.13 -7.57
CA SER A 67 -5.51 -12.17 -7.21
C SER A 67 -5.21 -12.19 -5.72
N VAL A 68 -5.03 -11.03 -5.08
CA VAL A 68 -4.85 -10.94 -3.62
C VAL A 68 -6.09 -11.46 -2.90
N LEU A 69 -7.29 -11.05 -3.31
CA LEU A 69 -8.55 -11.53 -2.73
C LEU A 69 -8.72 -13.04 -2.85
N SER A 70 -8.51 -13.61 -4.04
CA SER A 70 -8.66 -15.05 -4.28
C SER A 70 -7.56 -15.89 -3.65
N GLY A 71 -6.36 -15.32 -3.58
CA GLY A 71 -5.16 -15.93 -3.03
C GLY A 71 -5.04 -15.80 -1.52
N TRP A 72 -5.83 -14.95 -0.87
CA TRP A 72 -5.72 -14.72 0.57
C TRP A 72 -6.00 -16.01 1.36
N GLU A 73 -5.07 -16.37 2.24
CA GLU A 73 -5.19 -17.50 3.14
C GLU A 73 -5.69 -17.01 4.50
N MET A 74 -6.88 -17.43 4.91
CA MET A 74 -7.41 -17.08 6.24
C MET A 74 -6.85 -17.97 7.34
N LYS A 75 -6.36 -19.18 7.01
CA LYS A 75 -5.83 -20.15 7.97
C LYS A 75 -4.57 -20.82 7.41
N GLY A 76 -3.44 -20.65 8.09
CA GLY A 76 -2.16 -21.18 7.64
C GLY A 76 -1.33 -21.71 8.80
N LYS A 77 -0.53 -22.75 8.53
CA LYS A 77 0.49 -23.22 9.48
C LYS A 77 1.63 -22.22 9.52
N GLY A 78 2.16 -21.93 10.71
CA GLY A 78 3.26 -20.98 10.89
C GLY A 78 2.83 -19.51 10.77
N MET A 79 1.55 -19.21 11.00
CA MET A 79 1.10 -17.83 11.13
C MET A 79 1.75 -17.18 12.35
N PRO A 80 2.18 -15.92 12.22
CA PRO A 80 2.71 -15.18 13.36
C PRO A 80 1.67 -14.98 14.46
N GLU A 81 2.16 -14.72 15.66
CA GLU A 81 1.31 -14.28 16.78
C GLU A 81 0.68 -12.92 16.49
N GLY A 82 -0.43 -12.62 17.16
CA GLY A 82 -1.21 -11.40 16.91
C GLY A 82 -0.42 -10.13 17.14
N ASP A 83 0.36 -10.07 18.22
CA ASP A 83 1.21 -8.92 18.54
C ASP A 83 2.29 -8.67 17.47
N ASP A 84 2.94 -9.74 17.00
CA ASP A 84 3.94 -9.64 15.93
C ASP A 84 3.32 -9.14 14.61
N GLU A 85 2.11 -9.60 14.32
CA GLU A 85 1.40 -9.23 13.12
C GLU A 85 0.94 -7.77 13.14
N MET A 86 0.38 -7.34 14.27
CA MET A 86 -0.01 -5.95 14.50
C MET A 86 1.22 -5.03 14.44
N LYS A 87 2.35 -5.42 15.05
CA LYS A 87 3.60 -4.66 14.99
C LYS A 87 4.12 -4.48 13.57
N ARG A 88 4.02 -5.51 12.73
CA ARG A 88 4.35 -5.40 11.30
C ARG A 88 3.42 -4.44 10.59
N MET A 89 2.11 -4.52 10.83
CA MET A 89 1.15 -3.58 10.25
C MET A 89 1.43 -2.14 10.66
N HIS A 90 1.72 -1.86 11.94
CA HIS A 90 2.14 -0.53 12.39
C HIS A 90 3.41 -0.07 11.67
N SER A 91 4.40 -0.95 11.51
CA SER A 91 5.65 -0.61 10.80
C SER A 91 5.39 -0.23 9.34
N CYS A 92 4.50 -0.95 8.65
CA CYS A 92 4.03 -0.61 7.31
C CYS A 92 3.32 0.75 7.29
N ILE A 93 2.42 0.99 8.24
CA ILE A 93 1.67 2.25 8.37
C ILE A 93 2.63 3.43 8.55
N GLU A 94 3.59 3.32 9.47
CA GLU A 94 4.57 4.38 9.75
C GLU A 94 5.44 4.70 8.52
N ALA A 95 5.92 3.68 7.81
CA ALA A 95 6.73 3.87 6.61
C ALA A 95 5.99 4.67 5.52
N ILE A 96 4.69 4.43 5.35
CA ILE A 96 3.86 5.17 4.38
C ILE A 96 3.53 6.56 4.91
N ARG A 97 3.20 6.67 6.21
CA ARG A 97 2.84 7.93 6.89
C ARG A 97 3.96 8.96 6.79
N GLU A 98 5.20 8.55 7.09
CA GLU A 98 6.38 9.41 6.98
C GLU A 98 6.49 9.99 5.56
N LYS A 99 6.32 9.14 4.54
CA LYS A 99 6.40 9.57 3.15
C LYS A 99 5.26 10.51 2.77
N ALA A 100 4.04 10.22 3.19
CA ALA A 100 2.87 11.04 2.91
C ALA A 100 2.99 12.45 3.54
N LEU A 101 3.51 12.54 4.77
CA LEU A 101 3.78 13.80 5.47
C LEU A 101 4.87 14.63 4.78
N MET A 102 5.97 13.99 4.37
CA MET A 102 7.04 14.65 3.62
C MET A 102 6.50 15.29 2.33
N MET A 103 5.57 14.60 1.65
CA MET A 103 4.98 15.07 0.40
C MET A 103 3.88 16.09 0.57
N MET A 104 3.15 16.08 1.69
CA MET A 104 2.17 17.12 1.99
C MET A 104 2.81 18.52 2.08
N ASN A 105 4.09 18.56 2.47
CA ASN A 105 4.88 19.77 2.60
C ASN A 105 5.67 20.15 1.34
N SER A 106 5.52 19.43 0.22
CA SER A 106 6.24 19.71 -1.04
C SER A 106 5.39 19.50 -2.29
N CYS A 107 5.29 20.51 -3.16
CA CYS A 107 4.48 20.45 -4.39
C CYS A 107 5.33 20.23 -5.65
N SER A 108 5.89 19.02 -5.78
CA SER A 108 6.48 18.55 -7.04
C SER A 108 5.72 17.35 -7.60
N SER A 109 5.59 17.27 -8.92
CA SER A 109 4.99 16.12 -9.62
C SER A 109 5.77 14.82 -9.41
N SER A 110 7.07 14.90 -9.13
CA SER A 110 7.91 13.74 -8.78
C SER A 110 7.56 13.13 -7.43
N ASN A 111 6.79 13.83 -6.60
CA ASN A 111 6.37 13.32 -5.30
C ASN A 111 5.29 12.25 -5.43
N SER A 112 4.29 12.40 -6.30
CA SER A 112 3.15 11.46 -6.38
C SER A 112 3.61 10.01 -6.62
N VAL A 113 4.53 9.81 -7.56
CA VAL A 113 5.15 8.51 -7.86
C VAL A 113 5.95 7.97 -6.66
N GLN A 114 6.58 8.83 -5.85
CA GLN A 114 7.31 8.39 -4.67
C GLN A 114 6.39 7.86 -3.57
N LEU A 115 5.18 8.41 -3.40
CA LEU A 115 4.19 7.85 -2.47
C LEU A 115 3.64 6.53 -2.99
N ASP A 116 3.40 6.42 -4.30
CA ASP A 116 3.02 5.15 -4.93
C ASP A 116 4.04 4.04 -4.67
N VAL A 117 5.32 4.36 -4.87
CA VAL A 117 6.43 3.45 -4.57
C VAL A 117 6.47 3.10 -3.09
N ALA A 118 6.32 4.07 -2.19
CA ALA A 118 6.34 3.80 -0.75
C ALA A 118 5.17 2.91 -0.32
N MET A 119 3.95 3.16 -0.81
CA MET A 119 2.78 2.31 -0.55
C MET A 119 3.02 0.88 -1.04
N MET A 120 3.60 0.71 -2.22
CA MET A 120 3.85 -0.60 -2.81
C MET A 120 4.96 -1.38 -2.11
N LEU A 121 6.02 -0.71 -1.66
CA LEU A 121 7.11 -1.33 -0.89
C LEU A 121 6.70 -1.69 0.54
N ALA A 122 5.83 -0.88 1.15
CA ALA A 122 5.35 -1.08 2.51
C ALA A 122 4.00 -1.83 2.56
N LEU A 123 3.55 -2.45 1.47
CA LEU A 123 2.34 -3.27 1.49
C LEU A 123 2.46 -4.32 2.60
N PRO A 124 1.46 -4.42 3.50
CA PRO A 124 1.45 -5.43 4.55
C PRO A 124 1.01 -6.77 3.95
N LEU A 125 1.82 -7.30 3.04
CA LEU A 125 1.56 -8.54 2.30
C LEU A 125 2.81 -9.41 2.32
N MET A 126 2.71 -10.57 2.96
CA MET A 126 3.79 -11.55 3.10
C MET A 126 3.45 -12.83 2.34
N PRO A 127 4.44 -13.63 1.93
CA PRO A 127 4.17 -14.89 1.23
C PRO A 127 3.26 -15.86 1.98
N HIS A 128 3.31 -15.88 3.32
CA HIS A 128 2.46 -16.73 4.15
C HIS A 128 1.01 -16.24 4.24
N ASP A 129 0.71 -15.02 3.77
CA ASP A 129 -0.66 -14.52 3.70
C ASP A 129 -1.44 -15.07 2.52
N LEU A 130 -0.72 -15.70 1.59
CA LEU A 130 -1.23 -16.15 0.31
C LEU A 130 -1.16 -17.67 0.22
N LYS A 131 -2.07 -18.24 -0.56
CA LYS A 131 -1.97 -19.61 -1.02
C LYS A 131 -0.69 -19.77 -1.83
N LYS A 132 0.01 -20.89 -1.61
CA LYS A 132 1.37 -21.13 -2.12
C LYS A 132 1.48 -20.98 -3.65
N ASP A 133 0.45 -21.38 -4.38
CA ASP A 133 0.34 -21.30 -5.84
C ASP A 133 0.09 -19.88 -6.36
N GLU A 134 -0.46 -18.98 -5.55
CA GLU A 134 -0.72 -17.58 -5.92
C GLU A 134 0.45 -16.64 -5.64
N VAL A 135 1.40 -17.03 -4.77
CA VAL A 135 2.54 -16.19 -4.36
C VAL A 135 3.34 -15.66 -5.55
N SER A 136 3.77 -16.56 -6.46
CA SER A 136 4.59 -16.16 -7.61
C SER A 136 3.85 -15.19 -8.52
N ARG A 137 2.59 -15.50 -8.82
CA ARG A 137 1.74 -14.69 -9.69
C ARG A 137 1.55 -13.28 -9.14
N ILE A 138 1.23 -13.16 -7.85
CA ILE A 138 1.03 -11.87 -7.20
C ILE A 138 2.35 -11.07 -7.18
N HIS A 139 3.48 -11.72 -6.85
CA HIS A 139 4.80 -11.06 -6.92
C HIS A 139 5.15 -10.56 -8.33
N ASP A 140 4.86 -11.33 -9.39
CA ASP A 140 5.11 -10.89 -10.77
C ASP A 140 4.30 -9.63 -11.12
N MET A 141 3.07 -9.53 -10.63
CA MET A 141 2.22 -8.36 -10.84
C MET A 141 2.69 -7.14 -10.05
N LEU A 142 3.14 -7.33 -8.80
CA LEU A 142 3.78 -6.27 -8.00
C LEU A 142 5.06 -5.78 -8.70
N ASN A 143 5.87 -6.69 -9.24
CA ASN A 143 7.07 -6.36 -10.00
C ASN A 143 6.74 -5.56 -11.27
N LYS A 144 5.65 -5.90 -11.97
CA LYS A 144 5.17 -5.14 -13.12
C LYS A 144 4.79 -3.71 -12.72
N ALA A 145 4.04 -3.54 -11.63
CA ALA A 145 3.71 -2.22 -11.10
C ALA A 145 4.97 -1.39 -10.75
N MET A 146 5.96 -2.02 -10.12
CA MET A 146 7.23 -1.35 -9.79
C MET A 146 8.02 -0.92 -11.03
N LYS A 147 8.04 -1.74 -12.08
CA LYS A 147 8.63 -1.38 -13.38
C LYS A 147 7.91 -0.20 -14.03
N ASP A 148 6.58 -0.15 -13.93
CA ASP A 148 5.80 0.97 -14.46
C ASP A 148 6.15 2.29 -13.74
N PHE A 149 6.37 2.28 -12.42
CA PHE A 149 6.85 3.47 -11.71
C PHE A 149 8.25 3.90 -12.15
N ALA A 150 9.16 2.95 -12.33
CA ALA A 150 10.51 3.24 -12.79
C ALA A 150 10.49 3.94 -14.17
N ALA A 151 9.70 3.40 -15.11
CA ALA A 151 9.53 3.98 -16.44
C ALA A 151 8.94 5.40 -16.39
N ARG A 152 7.94 5.66 -15.54
CA ARG A 152 7.36 7.01 -15.38
C ARG A 152 8.34 7.99 -14.76
N ARG A 153 9.20 7.53 -13.84
CA ARG A 153 10.27 8.35 -13.25
C ARG A 153 11.29 8.78 -14.31
N GLU A 154 11.66 7.87 -15.21
CA GLU A 154 12.58 8.16 -16.33
C GLU A 154 11.95 9.11 -17.34
N GLN A 155 10.66 8.97 -17.65
CA GLN A 155 9.94 9.86 -18.57
C GLN A 155 9.70 11.27 -18.00
N GLY A 156 9.59 11.41 -16.68
CA GLY A 156 9.53 12.70 -15.98
C GLY A 156 10.88 13.43 -15.91
N VAL A 157 11.97 12.77 -16.31
CA VAL A 157 13.29 13.36 -16.53
C VAL A 157 13.49 13.47 -18.03
N ALA A 158 12.90 14.49 -18.66
CA ALA A 158 13.33 14.82 -20.02
C ALA A 158 14.84 15.15 -19.95
N PRO A 159 15.70 14.51 -20.75
CA PRO A 159 17.05 15.00 -20.91
C PRO A 159 16.94 16.35 -21.61
N CYS A 160 17.41 17.41 -20.97
CA CYS A 160 17.69 18.65 -21.66
C CYS A 160 18.65 18.32 -22.82
N LEU A 161 18.16 18.41 -24.06
CA LEU A 161 18.97 18.63 -25.23
C LEU A 161 19.10 20.15 -25.44
#